data_AF-A0A954A0I6-F1
#
_entry.id   AF-A0A954A0I6-F1
#
_cell.length_a   1.000
_cell.length_b   1.000
_cell.length_c   1.000
_cell.angle_alpha   90.00
_cell.angle_beta   90.00
_cell.angle_gamma   90.00
#
_symmetry.space_group_name_H-M   'P 1'
#
loop_
_entity.id
_entity.type
_entity.pdbx_description
1 polymer ?
#
loop_
_entity_poly.entity_id
_entity_poly.type
_entity_poly.pdbx_seq_one_letter_code
_entity_poly.pdbx_strand_id
1 'polypeptide(L)'
;LWVGKRWSCHYVHHAPGRRPQQFVVEYHCDALEKIKVPAGEFECMRIWRRFRSPAREATPVFTTLIWYSDEVGFFVRRLNGGVVTELHAFQR
;
A
#
# COMPACT_ATOMS: atom_id res chain seq x y z
N LEU A 1 -10.82 4.27 -7.43
CA LEU A 1 -9.44 4.69 -7.77
C LEU A 1 -9.28 4.68 -9.30
N TRP A 2 -8.27 5.33 -9.90
CA TRP A 2 -8.04 5.27 -11.36
C TRP A 2 -6.55 5.21 -11.70
N VAL A 3 -6.21 4.65 -12.86
CA VAL A 3 -4.83 4.56 -13.37
C VAL A 3 -4.26 5.95 -13.60
N GLY A 4 -3.03 6.20 -13.15
CA GLY A 4 -2.35 7.49 -13.19
C GLY A 4 -2.63 8.38 -11.98
N LYS A 5 -3.59 8.04 -11.11
CA LYS A 5 -3.86 8.79 -9.88
C LYS A 5 -2.63 8.81 -8.98
N ARG A 6 -2.28 10.00 -8.49
CA ARG A 6 -1.23 10.23 -7.50
C ARG A 6 -1.77 11.06 -6.35
N TRP A 7 -1.36 10.75 -5.13
CA TRP A 7 -1.68 11.55 -3.95
C TRP A 7 -0.64 11.35 -2.86
N SER A 8 -0.59 12.28 -1.90
CA SER A 8 0.26 12.18 -0.73
C SER A 8 -0.56 12.40 0.54
N CYS A 9 -0.06 11.84 1.65
CA CYS A 9 -0.60 12.06 2.98
C CYS A 9 0.54 12.37 3.95
N HIS A 10 0.28 13.27 4.89
CA HIS A 10 1.17 13.61 5.98
C HIS A 10 0.53 13.12 7.28
N TYR A 11 1.28 12.39 8.10
CA TYR A 11 0.79 11.99 9.43
C TYR A 11 1.91 11.99 10.47
N VAL A 12 1.50 12.12 11.73
CA VAL A 12 2.36 12.00 12.88
C VAL A 12 2.12 10.64 13.51
N HIS A 13 3.16 9.83 13.60
CA HIS A 13 3.11 8.54 14.28
C HIS A 13 3.57 8.68 15.72
N HIS A 14 2.73 8.19 16.63
CA HIS A 14 3.02 8.13 18.06
C HIS A 14 3.26 6.67 18.46
N ALA A 15 4.48 6.35 18.90
CA ALA A 15 4.80 5.04 19.43
C ALA A 15 5.16 5.16 20.92
N PRO A 16 4.71 4.23 21.79
CA PRO A 16 5.05 4.25 23.21
C PRO A 16 6.57 4.34 23.44
N GLY A 17 6.99 5.25 24.33
CA GLY A 17 8.41 5.47 24.66
C GLY A 17 9.24 6.15 23.56
N ARG A 18 8.63 6.61 22.46
CA ARG A 18 9.33 7.32 21.37
C ARG A 18 8.75 8.71 21.16
N ARG A 19 9.60 9.64 20.68
CA ARG A 19 9.12 10.96 20.24
C ARG A 19 8.21 10.80 19.02
N PRO A 20 7.17 11.63 18.88
CA PRO A 20 6.33 11.65 17.69
C PRO A 20 7.19 11.85 16.44
N GLN A 21 6.90 11.08 15.39
CA GLN A 21 7.65 11.13 14.13
C GLN A 21 6.72 11.47 12.98
N GLN A 22 7.08 12.48 12.20
CA GLN A 22 6.36 12.84 10.98
C GLN A 22 6.70 11.86 9.86
N PHE A 23 5.70 11.55 9.05
CA PHE A 23 5.84 10.73 7.85
C PHE A 23 5.12 11.39 6.69
N VAL A 24 5.74 11.28 5.52
CA VAL A 24 5.10 11.55 4.24
C VAL A 24 4.93 10.23 3.53
N VAL A 25 3.71 9.95 3.08
CA VAL A 25 3.43 8.77 2.28
C VAL A 25 2.87 9.20 0.93
N GLU A 26 3.51 8.71 -0.12
CA GLU A 26 3.16 8.96 -1.51
C GLU A 26 2.52 7.71 -2.08
N TYR A 27 1.45 7.90 -2.86
CA TYR A 27 0.73 6.83 -3.52
C TYR A 27 0.64 7.08 -5.02
N HIS A 28 0.74 6.01 -5.81
CA HIS A 28 0.60 6.06 -7.26
C HIS A 28 -0.11 4.81 -7.76
N CYS A 29 -1.29 4.99 -8.34
CA CYS A 29 -2.00 3.94 -9.08
C CYS A 29 -1.38 3.84 -10.47
N ASP A 30 -0.60 2.81 -10.76
CA ASP A 30 0.14 2.73 -12.03
C ASP A 30 -0.50 1.80 -13.07
N ALA A 31 -1.27 0.79 -12.63
CA ALA A 31 -1.85 -0.20 -13.52
C ALA A 31 -3.18 -0.77 -13.00
N LEU A 32 -3.97 -1.31 -13.91
CA LEU A 32 -5.12 -2.17 -13.64
C LEU A 32 -4.75 -3.58 -14.13
N GLU A 33 -4.77 -4.57 -13.25
CA GLU A 33 -4.28 -5.93 -13.53
C GLU A 33 -5.23 -6.98 -12.94
N LYS A 34 -5.35 -8.14 -13.59
CA LYS A 34 -6.01 -9.31 -13.00
C LYS A 34 -5.05 -10.03 -12.08
N ILE A 35 -5.48 -10.29 -10.85
CA ILE A 35 -4.66 -10.90 -9.80
C ILE A 35 -5.34 -12.16 -9.28
N LYS A 36 -4.66 -13.29 -9.44
CA LYS A 36 -5.06 -14.57 -8.89
C LYS A 36 -4.43 -14.78 -7.51
N VAL A 37 -5.25 -15.08 -6.52
CA VAL A 37 -4.94 -15.38 -5.11
C VAL A 37 -5.78 -16.57 -4.65
N PRO A 38 -5.56 -17.15 -3.45
CA PRO A 38 -6.37 -18.29 -3.00
C PRO A 38 -7.88 -17.99 -2.94
N ALA A 39 -8.28 -16.75 -2.65
CA ALA A 39 -9.69 -16.35 -2.63
C ALA A 39 -10.36 -16.25 -4.01
N GLY A 40 -9.59 -16.33 -5.11
CA GLY A 40 -10.11 -16.18 -6.47
C GLY A 40 -9.24 -15.31 -7.38
N GLU A 41 -9.81 -14.88 -8.50
CA GLU A 41 -9.19 -13.93 -9.43
C GLU A 41 -9.98 -12.62 -9.42
N PHE A 42 -9.27 -11.51 -9.24
CA PHE A 42 -9.89 -10.19 -9.11
C PHE A 42 -9.21 -9.18 -10.03
N GLU A 43 -9.99 -8.30 -10.63
CA GLU A 43 -9.45 -7.09 -11.24
C GLU A 43 -9.03 -6.12 -10.13
N CYS A 44 -7.78 -5.64 -10.21
CA CYS A 44 -7.14 -4.87 -9.15
C CYS A 44 -6.43 -3.64 -9.67
N MET A 45 -6.57 -2.53 -8.95
CA MET A 45 -5.70 -1.38 -9.07
C MET A 45 -4.37 -1.67 -8.36
N ARG A 46 -3.26 -1.60 -9.09
CA ARG A 46 -1.92 -1.66 -8.51
C ARG A 46 -1.51 -0.28 -8.01
N ILE A 47 -1.14 -0.22 -6.74
CA ILE A 47 -0.82 1.00 -6.02
C ILE A 47 0.58 0.88 -5.44
N TRP A 48 1.48 1.72 -5.92
CA TRP A 48 2.77 1.97 -5.27
C TRP A 48 2.55 2.86 -4.08
N ARG A 49 3.07 2.47 -2.92
CA ARG A 49 3.04 3.25 -1.70
C ARG A 49 4.46 3.43 -1.18
N ARG A 50 4.93 4.66 -1.12
CA ARG A 50 6.30 5.01 -0.69
C ARG A 50 6.24 5.79 0.61
N PHE A 51 7.02 5.37 1.59
CA PHE A 51 7.12 6.05 2.88
C PHE A 51 8.44 6.80 2.98
N ARG A 52 8.37 8.05 3.42
CA ARG A 52 9.53 8.88 3.72
C ARG A 52 9.39 9.46 5.12
N SER A 53 10.47 9.37 5.91
CA SER A 53 10.60 10.13 7.14
C SER A 53 11.44 11.37 6.84
N PRO A 54 10.88 12.60 6.90
CA PRO A 54 11.64 13.82 6.68
C PRO A 54 12.73 14.07 7.74
N ALA A 55 12.64 13.39 8.91
CA ALA A 55 13.54 13.61 10.04
C ALA A 55 14.91 12.92 9.94
N ARG A 56 15.19 12.10 8.91
CA ARG A 56 16.54 11.59 8.66
C ARG A 56 16.83 11.60 7.17
N GLU A 57 17.85 12.35 6.76
CA GLU A 57 18.32 12.48 5.37
C GLU A 57 18.64 11.14 4.70
N ALA A 58 18.90 10.08 5.48
CA ALA A 58 19.20 8.73 5.01
C ALA A 58 18.15 7.66 5.40
N THR A 59 16.88 8.03 5.64
CA THR A 59 15.86 6.99 5.94
C THR A 59 15.60 6.12 4.71
N PRO A 60 15.65 4.78 4.81
CA PRO A 60 15.25 3.91 3.71
C PRO A 60 13.81 4.21 3.30
N VAL A 61 13.62 4.42 2.00
CA VAL A 61 12.28 4.55 1.41
C VAL A 61 11.64 3.17 1.43
N PHE A 62 10.72 2.93 2.36
CA PHE A 62 9.92 1.71 2.33
C PHE A 62 8.93 1.82 1.18
N THR A 63 9.02 0.89 0.23
CA THR A 63 8.08 0.77 -0.88
C THR A 63 7.24 -0.46 -0.68
N THR A 64 5.93 -0.26 -0.66
CA THR A 64 4.91 -1.30 -0.65
C THR A 64 4.19 -1.29 -1.98
N LEU A 65 3.92 -2.47 -2.53
CA LEU A 65 2.99 -2.64 -3.65
C LEU A 65 1.68 -3.22 -3.13
N ILE A 66 0.56 -2.63 -3.51
CA ILE A 66 -0.78 -3.02 -3.06
C ILE A 66 -1.63 -3.28 -4.30
N TRP A 67 -2.39 -4.38 -4.31
CA TRP A 67 -3.42 -4.63 -5.31
C TRP A 67 -4.78 -4.52 -4.63
N TYR A 68 -5.50 -3.45 -4.92
CA TYR A 68 -6.84 -3.15 -4.39
C TYR A 68 -7.91 -3.57 -5.40
N SER A 69 -8.88 -4.37 -4.96
CA SER A 69 -10.06 -4.70 -5.77
C SER A 69 -11.26 -3.93 -5.26
N ASP A 70 -11.94 -3.21 -6.17
CA ASP A 70 -13.18 -2.49 -5.83
C ASP A 70 -14.34 -3.46 -5.56
N GLU A 71 -14.35 -4.60 -6.25
CA GLU A 71 -15.32 -5.68 -6.03
C GLU A 71 -15.29 -6.23 -4.59
N VAL A 72 -14.09 -6.31 -4.00
CA VAL A 72 -13.86 -6.76 -2.62
C VAL A 72 -13.93 -5.58 -1.64
N GLY A 73 -13.68 -4.36 -2.10
CA GLY A 73 -13.52 -3.18 -1.25
C GLY A 73 -12.24 -3.21 -0.40
N PHE A 74 -11.26 -4.05 -0.74
CA PHE A 74 -10.05 -4.26 0.05
C PHE A 74 -8.84 -4.63 -0.80
N PHE A 75 -7.65 -4.68 -0.19
CA PHE A 75 -6.47 -5.22 -0.86
C PHE A 75 -6.52 -6.74 -0.91
N VAL A 76 -6.29 -7.30 -2.11
CA VAL A 76 -6.25 -8.76 -2.32
C VAL A 76 -4.82 -9.30 -2.33
N ARG A 77 -3.82 -8.45 -2.60
CA ARG A 77 -2.39 -8.77 -2.48
C ARG A 77 -1.62 -7.56 -1.98
N ARG A 78 -0.56 -7.79 -1.19
CA ARG A 78 0.45 -6.80 -0.83
C ARG A 78 1.84 -7.39 -0.92
N LEU A 79 2.81 -6.60 -1.37
CA LEU A 79 4.24 -6.89 -1.35
C LEU A 79 4.94 -5.84 -0.49
N ASN A 80 5.50 -6.27 0.65
CA ASN A 80 6.21 -5.43 1.62
C ASN A 80 7.63 -5.95 1.82
N GLY A 81 8.64 -5.27 1.28
CA GLY A 81 10.04 -5.65 1.52
C GLY A 81 10.35 -7.12 1.17
N GLY A 82 9.76 -7.64 0.08
CA GLY A 82 9.91 -9.03 -0.34
C GLY A 82 8.87 -10.01 0.23
N VAL A 83 8.11 -9.61 1.25
CA VAL A 83 7.05 -10.45 1.84
C VAL A 83 5.73 -10.23 1.11
N VAL A 84 5.15 -11.31 0.59
CA VAL A 84 3.83 -11.30 -0.05
C VAL A 84 2.75 -11.67 0.97
N THR A 85 1.65 -10.93 0.95
CA THR A 85 0.41 -11.26 1.68
C THR A 85 -0.74 -11.30 0.71
N GLU A 86 -1.58 -12.33 0.77
CA GLU A 86 -2.67 -12.54 -0.18
C GLU A 86 -3.99 -12.81 0.54
N LEU A 87 -5.10 -12.45 -0.10
CA LEU A 87 -6.44 -12.75 0.37
C LEU A 87 -6.71 -14.24 0.21
N HIS A 88 -6.98 -14.90 1.34
CA HIS A 88 -7.25 -16.33 1.37
C HIS A 88 -8.72 -16.67 1.15
N ALA A 89 -9.62 -15.94 1.81
CA ALA A 89 -11.07 -16.03 1.66
C ALA A 89 -11.71 -14.70 2.07
N PHE A 90 -12.93 -14.44 1.58
CA PHE A 90 -13.76 -13.31 2.03
C PHE A 90 -15.25 -13.65 1.90
N GLN A 91 -16.08 -12.96 2.65
CA GLN A 91 -17.54 -13.00 2.57
C GLN A 91 -18.04 -11.57 2.47
N ARG A 92 -19.05 -11.34 1.62
CA ARG A 92 -19.71 -10.03 1.49
C ARG A 92 -20.71 -9.78 2.60
#